data_AF-A0A0S7WIT5-F1
#
_entry.id   AF-A0A0S7WIT5-F1
#
_cell.length_a   1.000
_cell.length_b   1.000
_cell.length_c   1.000
_cell.angle_alpha   90.00
_cell.angle_beta   90.00
_cell.angle_gamma   90.00
#
_symmetry.space_group_name_H-M   'P 1'
#
loop_
_entity.id
_entity.type
_entity.pdbx_description
1 polymer ?
#
loop_
_entity_poly.entity_id
_entity_poly.type
_entity_poly.pdbx_seq_one_letter_code
_entity_poly.pdbx_strand_id
1 'polypeptide(L)'
;MFARMFLALSLSVFFLPSVAHSWTYPYDGEFKQLTAEKDPWFFVDYERWCVKNPDKWQHFMGSYAAHQLLSKRMDKYLSGGIVMTLGVAKEIADAYREGYSLRDRFADLLGVSASLFNNGTYRLLCTYDSESVLLRLYLKTPF
;
A
#
# COMPACT_ATOMS: atom_id res chain seq x y z
N MET A 1 18.37 17.01 12.59
CA MET A 1 19.34 16.38 11.68
C MET A 1 18.72 15.23 10.89
N PHE A 2 18.02 14.29 11.54
CA PHE A 2 17.34 13.15 10.90
C PHE A 2 16.35 13.50 9.78
N ALA A 3 15.53 14.55 9.93
CA ALA A 3 14.58 14.96 8.89
C ALA A 3 15.25 15.43 7.58
N ARG A 4 16.46 16.02 7.66
CA ARG A 4 17.21 16.47 6.47
C ARG A 4 17.90 15.31 5.75
N MET A 5 18.39 14.32 6.51
CA MET A 5 18.88 13.05 5.95
C MET A 5 17.74 12.28 5.28
N PHE A 6 16.54 12.27 5.88
CA PHE A 6 15.37 11.61 5.31
C PHE A 6 14.97 12.24 3.98
N LEU A 7 14.85 13.56 3.93
CA LEU A 7 14.53 14.28 2.68
C LEU A 7 15.57 14.00 1.59
N ALA A 8 16.86 14.00 1.95
CA ALA A 8 17.96 13.72 1.02
C ALA A 8 17.96 12.27 0.51
N LEU A 9 17.65 11.29 1.37
CA LEU A 9 17.55 9.88 0.98
C LEU A 9 16.33 9.64 0.10
N SER A 10 15.18 10.24 0.45
CA SER A 10 13.97 10.18 -0.38
C SER A 10 14.20 10.80 -1.74
N LEU A 11 14.89 11.94 -1.82
CA LEU A 11 15.30 12.58 -3.07
C LEU A 11 16.28 11.71 -3.89
N SER A 12 17.21 11.00 -3.24
CA SER A 12 18.18 10.14 -3.97
C SER A 12 17.53 8.96 -4.70
N VAL A 13 16.37 8.47 -4.23
CA VAL A 13 15.61 7.42 -4.93
C VAL A 13 15.02 7.96 -6.24
N PHE A 14 14.72 9.27 -6.33
CA PHE A 14 14.23 9.90 -7.56
C PHE A 14 15.33 10.16 -8.61
N PHE A 15 16.62 10.17 -8.22
CA PHE A 15 17.74 10.50 -9.12
C PHE A 15 18.56 9.30 -9.60
N LEU A 16 18.19 8.07 -9.22
CA LEU A 16 18.85 6.84 -9.68
C LEU A 16 17.85 5.94 -10.45
N PRO A 17 17.44 6.33 -11.67
CA PRO A 17 16.54 5.52 -12.50
C PRO A 17 17.18 4.19 -12.98
N SER A 18 18.45 3.94 -12.69
CA SER A 18 19.24 2.85 -13.26
C SER A 18 19.31 1.55 -12.44
N VAL A 19 18.74 1.49 -11.22
CA VAL A 19 18.87 0.29 -10.36
C VAL A 19 17.62 -0.61 -10.39
N ALA A 20 16.54 -0.19 -11.06
CA ALA A 20 15.31 -0.98 -11.19
C ALA A 20 15.00 -1.28 -12.65
N HIS A 21 15.86 -2.03 -13.35
CA HIS A 21 15.55 -2.56 -14.67
C HIS A 21 15.96 -4.03 -14.79
N SER A 22 15.04 -4.92 -14.45
CA SER A 22 14.71 -6.07 -15.30
C SER A 22 13.50 -6.78 -14.70
N TRP A 23 12.40 -6.75 -15.47
CA TRP A 23 11.13 -7.47 -15.32
C TRP A 23 9.96 -6.58 -14.90
N THR A 24 8.87 -6.71 -15.67
CA THR A 24 7.52 -6.13 -15.56
C THR A 24 7.25 -4.87 -16.41
N TYR A 25 6.56 -5.11 -17.55
CA TYR A 25 5.83 -4.17 -18.43
C TYR A 25 6.60 -2.94 -18.98
N PRO A 26 6.52 -2.62 -20.29
CA PRO A 26 7.21 -1.45 -20.83
C PRO A 26 6.66 -0.17 -20.20
N TYR A 27 7.55 0.65 -19.63
CA TYR A 27 7.27 2.03 -19.31
C TYR A 27 7.05 2.78 -20.63
N ASP A 28 5.84 3.30 -20.85
CA ASP A 28 5.58 4.11 -22.03
C ASP A 28 5.90 5.60 -21.82
N GLY A 29 6.34 5.96 -20.61
CA GLY A 29 6.81 7.29 -20.27
C GLY A 29 5.71 8.33 -20.06
N GLU A 30 4.45 7.93 -20.23
CA GLU A 30 3.29 8.79 -20.01
C GLU A 30 2.69 8.52 -18.63
N PHE A 31 2.48 9.59 -17.86
CA PHE A 31 1.78 9.48 -16.59
C PHE A 31 0.29 9.25 -16.86
N LYS A 32 -0.23 8.11 -16.44
CA LYS A 32 -1.66 7.76 -16.56
C LYS A 32 -2.31 7.80 -15.20
N GLN A 33 -3.52 8.32 -15.11
CA GLN A 33 -4.37 8.20 -13.94
C GLN A 33 -5.53 7.26 -14.27
N LEU A 34 -5.79 6.28 -13.41
CA LEU A 34 -6.92 5.38 -13.59
C LEU A 34 -8.24 6.12 -13.34
N THR A 35 -9.23 5.85 -14.19
CA THR A 35 -10.59 6.32 -13.98
C THR A 35 -11.30 5.46 -12.94
N ALA A 36 -12.40 5.97 -12.37
CA ALA A 36 -13.16 5.25 -11.36
C ALA A 36 -13.70 3.90 -11.84
N GLU A 37 -13.95 3.74 -13.15
CA GLU A 37 -14.36 2.47 -13.76
C GLU A 37 -13.21 1.46 -13.86
N LYS A 38 -11.99 1.94 -14.08
CA LYS A 38 -10.78 1.11 -14.24
C LYS A 38 -10.07 0.79 -12.92
N ASP A 39 -10.37 1.54 -11.86
CA ASP A 39 -9.83 1.36 -10.51
C ASP A 39 -10.98 1.09 -9.54
N PRO A 40 -11.66 -0.07 -9.55
CA PRO A 40 -12.73 -0.36 -8.60
C PRO A 40 -12.19 -0.55 -7.17
N TRP A 41 -12.95 -0.14 -6.16
CA TRP A 41 -12.62 -0.42 -4.75
C TRP A 41 -12.53 -1.92 -4.45
N PHE A 42 -13.25 -2.73 -5.22
CA PHE A 42 -13.34 -4.16 -5.06
C PHE A 42 -13.11 -4.81 -6.42
N PHE A 43 -11.85 -5.17 -6.68
CA PHE A 43 -11.49 -6.06 -7.77
C PHE A 43 -11.22 -7.45 -7.18
N VAL A 44 -12.06 -8.41 -7.53
CA VAL A 44 -11.83 -9.82 -7.27
C VAL A 44 -11.54 -10.50 -8.60
N ASP A 45 -10.39 -11.14 -8.68
CA ASP A 45 -10.03 -11.97 -9.83
C ASP A 45 -10.83 -13.28 -9.72
N TYR A 46 -12.01 -13.35 -10.36
CA TYR A 46 -12.90 -14.52 -10.25
C TYR A 46 -12.30 -15.82 -10.77
N GLU A 47 -11.25 -15.76 -11.58
CA GLU A 47 -10.53 -16.95 -12.03
C GLU A 47 -9.54 -17.45 -10.98
N ARG A 48 -8.98 -16.53 -10.17
CA ARG A 48 -7.88 -16.81 -9.22
C ARG A 48 -8.19 -16.39 -7.78
N TRP A 49 -9.47 -16.23 -7.44
CA TRP A 49 -9.90 -15.65 -6.15
C TRP A 49 -9.39 -16.44 -4.94
N CYS A 50 -9.23 -17.76 -5.08
CA CYS A 50 -8.71 -18.63 -4.02
C CYS A 50 -7.23 -18.42 -3.71
N VAL A 51 -6.45 -17.78 -4.60
CA VAL A 51 -5.02 -17.52 -4.44
C VAL A 51 -4.65 -16.04 -4.49
N LYS A 52 -5.56 -15.17 -4.95
CA LYS A 52 -5.33 -13.73 -5.11
C LYS A 52 -6.32 -12.95 -4.25
N ASN A 53 -5.77 -12.22 -3.27
CA ASN A 53 -6.53 -11.29 -2.44
C ASN A 53 -7.04 -10.10 -3.27
N PRO A 54 -8.13 -9.42 -2.85
CA PRO A 54 -8.58 -8.19 -3.46
C PRO A 54 -7.48 -7.14 -3.46
N ASP A 55 -7.36 -6.40 -4.55
CA ASP A 55 -6.25 -5.48 -4.80
C ASP A 55 -6.09 -4.43 -3.68
N LYS A 56 -7.17 -3.71 -3.33
CA LYS A 56 -7.15 -2.69 -2.26
C LYS A 56 -6.86 -3.27 -0.89
N TRP A 57 -7.17 -4.54 -0.67
CA TRP A 57 -6.81 -5.25 0.56
C TRP A 57 -5.31 -5.52 0.63
N GLN A 58 -4.66 -5.83 -0.49
CA GLN A 58 -3.21 -6.02 -0.54
C GLN A 58 -2.47 -4.72 -0.21
N HIS A 59 -2.94 -3.59 -0.75
CA HIS A 59 -2.43 -2.25 -0.39
C HIS A 59 -2.59 -1.95 1.09
N PHE A 60 -3.82 -2.06 1.60
CA PHE A 60 -4.11 -1.83 3.01
C PHE A 60 -3.25 -2.72 3.94
N MET A 61 -3.22 -4.04 3.70
CA MET A 61 -2.50 -4.97 4.57
C MET A 61 -0.99 -4.89 4.40
N GLY A 62 -0.50 -4.66 3.19
CA GLY A 62 0.91 -4.45 2.91
C GLY A 62 1.44 -3.25 3.70
N SER A 63 0.76 -2.12 3.60
CA SER A 63 1.08 -0.90 4.33
C SER A 63 0.92 -1.06 5.85
N TYR A 64 -0.16 -1.70 6.31
CA TYR A 64 -0.36 -2.01 7.74
C TYR A 64 0.77 -2.88 8.31
N ALA A 65 1.10 -3.99 7.64
CA ALA A 65 2.11 -4.94 8.12
C ALA A 65 3.52 -4.35 8.04
N ALA A 66 3.85 -3.65 6.96
CA ALA A 66 5.13 -2.96 6.81
C ALA A 66 5.33 -1.94 7.95
N HIS A 67 4.31 -1.13 8.25
CA HIS A 67 4.36 -0.18 9.36
C HIS A 67 4.51 -0.87 10.72
N GLN A 68 3.75 -1.94 10.99
CA GLN A 68 3.89 -2.71 12.24
C GLN A 68 5.29 -3.30 12.43
N LEU A 69 5.90 -3.80 11.36
CA LEU A 69 7.24 -4.39 11.44
C LEU A 69 8.30 -3.31 11.63
N LEU A 70 8.18 -2.20 10.90
CA LEU A 70 9.16 -1.12 10.93
C LEU A 70 9.12 -0.33 12.25
N SER A 71 7.92 -0.06 12.78
CA SER A 71 7.72 0.62 14.07
C SER A 71 8.28 -0.14 15.28
N LYS A 72 8.57 -1.44 15.16
CA LYS A 72 9.31 -2.21 16.21
C LYS A 72 10.79 -1.83 16.30
N ARG A 73 11.34 -1.16 15.27
CA ARG A 73 12.77 -0.86 15.15
C ARG A 73 13.07 0.64 15.13
N MET A 74 12.06 1.50 15.02
CA MET A 74 12.21 2.96 14.97
C MET A 74 10.93 3.67 15.44
N ASP A 75 10.98 5.00 15.54
CA ASP A 75 9.80 5.81 15.88
C ASP A 75 8.61 5.50 14.96
N LYS A 76 7.42 5.35 15.56
CA LYS A 76 6.22 4.95 14.84
C LYS A 76 5.82 5.97 13.78
N TYR A 77 5.92 7.27 14.05
CA TYR A 77 5.54 8.31 13.08
C TYR A 77 6.53 8.36 11.92
N LEU A 78 7.83 8.24 12.22
CA LEU A 78 8.86 8.12 11.18
C LEU A 78 8.63 6.89 10.29
N SER A 79 8.35 5.73 10.91
CA SER A 79 8.07 4.50 10.17
C SER A 79 6.83 4.63 9.28
N GLY A 80 5.77 5.31 9.75
CA GLY A 80 4.58 5.59 8.95
C GLY A 80 4.89 6.48 7.76
N GLY A 81 5.71 7.52 7.95
CA GLY A 81 6.19 8.38 6.89
C GLY A 81 6.98 7.61 5.82
N ILE A 82 7.85 6.67 6.21
CA ILE A 82 8.59 5.79 5.30
C ILE A 82 7.63 4.95 4.46
N VAL A 83 6.73 4.23 5.11
CA VAL A 83 5.81 3.32 4.42
C VAL A 83 4.92 4.08 3.44
N MET A 84 4.40 5.25 3.85
CA MET A 84 3.62 6.11 2.95
C MET A 84 4.46 6.62 1.76
N THR A 85 5.72 7.00 1.99
CA THR A 85 6.59 7.48 0.91
C THR A 85 6.87 6.37 -0.10
N LEU A 86 7.10 5.14 0.38
CA LEU A 86 7.29 3.98 -0.49
C LEU A 86 6.02 3.65 -1.28
N GLY A 87 4.84 3.72 -0.65
CA GLY A 87 3.56 3.54 -1.35
C GLY A 87 3.35 4.59 -2.45
N VAL A 88 3.63 5.87 -2.16
CA VAL A 88 3.56 6.94 -3.17
C VAL A 88 4.57 6.72 -4.30
N ALA A 89 5.82 6.35 -3.99
CA ALA A 89 6.83 6.08 -5.00
C ALA A 89 6.43 4.90 -5.91
N LYS A 90 5.86 3.84 -5.32
CA LYS A 90 5.32 2.68 -6.04
C LYS A 90 4.18 3.09 -6.97
N GLU A 91 3.22 3.88 -6.50
CA GLU A 91 2.10 4.36 -7.32
C GLU A 91 2.53 5.32 -8.44
N ILE A 92 3.55 6.15 -8.20
CA ILE A 92 4.14 6.96 -9.28
C ILE A 92 4.79 6.06 -10.33
N ALA A 93 5.50 5.01 -9.92
CA ALA A 93 6.07 4.05 -10.87
C ALA A 93 4.99 3.32 -11.66
N ASP A 94 3.90 2.90 -11.01
CA ASP A 94 2.76 2.27 -11.66
C ASP A 94 2.02 3.23 -12.61
N ALA A 95 2.02 4.54 -12.32
CA ALA A 95 1.45 5.57 -13.22
C ALA A 95 2.03 5.54 -14.63
N TYR A 96 3.33 5.28 -14.75
CA TYR A 96 4.06 5.19 -16.02
C TYR A 96 3.99 3.80 -16.68
N ARG A 97 3.26 2.86 -16.07
CA ARG A 97 3.17 1.47 -16.51
C ARG A 97 1.72 1.07 -16.79
N GLU A 98 0.89 1.07 -15.76
CA GLU A 98 -0.49 0.60 -15.78
C GLU A 98 -1.52 1.67 -15.39
N GLY A 99 -1.11 2.66 -14.60
CA GLY A 99 -1.89 3.82 -14.21
C GLY A 99 -1.90 4.04 -12.70
N TYR A 100 -1.94 5.31 -12.33
CA TYR A 100 -1.94 5.79 -10.96
C TYR A 100 -3.32 5.61 -10.32
N SER A 101 -3.35 5.01 -9.15
CA SER A 101 -4.57 4.71 -8.42
C SER A 101 -4.69 5.55 -7.14
N LEU A 102 -5.69 6.43 -7.11
CA LEU A 102 -6.01 7.19 -5.90
C LEU A 102 -6.57 6.29 -4.80
N ARG A 103 -7.26 5.21 -5.16
CA ARG A 103 -7.87 4.29 -4.19
C ARG A 103 -6.81 3.41 -3.54
N ASP A 104 -5.76 3.03 -4.26
CA ASP A 104 -4.60 2.32 -3.68
C ASP A 104 -3.88 3.18 -2.66
N ARG A 105 -3.58 4.43 -3.02
CA ARG A 105 -3.02 5.38 -2.06
C ARG A 105 -3.87 5.59 -0.83
N PHE A 106 -5.19 5.62 -0.99
CA PHE A 106 -6.11 5.74 0.13
C PHE A 106 -6.11 4.48 0.99
N ALA A 107 -6.08 3.30 0.38
CA ALA A 107 -5.95 2.03 1.09
C ALA A 107 -4.63 1.94 1.86
N ASP A 108 -3.52 2.39 1.28
CA ASP A 108 -2.22 2.49 1.94
C ASP A 108 -2.27 3.43 3.15
N LEU A 109 -2.86 4.61 2.98
CA LEU A 109 -3.06 5.57 4.07
C LEU A 109 -3.90 4.98 5.20
N LEU A 110 -4.98 4.27 4.86
CA LEU A 110 -5.81 3.58 5.84
C LEU A 110 -5.03 2.46 6.54
N GLY A 111 -4.19 1.72 5.82
CA GLY A 111 -3.35 0.66 6.38
C GLY A 111 -2.35 1.20 7.40
N VAL A 112 -1.61 2.25 7.04
CA VAL A 112 -0.66 2.93 7.94
C VAL A 112 -1.41 3.52 9.14
N SER A 113 -2.51 4.23 8.91
CA SER A 113 -3.32 4.84 9.97
C SER A 113 -3.86 3.77 10.93
N ALA A 114 -4.43 2.70 10.39
CA ALA A 114 -4.92 1.58 11.17
C ALA A 114 -3.79 0.99 12.02
N SER A 115 -2.58 0.80 11.48
CA SER A 115 -1.46 0.30 12.28
C SER A 115 -0.98 1.31 13.32
N LEU A 116 -1.03 2.61 13.04
CA LEU A 116 -0.56 3.66 13.94
C LEU A 116 -1.48 3.85 15.15
N PHE A 117 -2.78 3.65 14.95
CA PHE A 117 -3.80 3.75 16.02
C PHE A 117 -4.17 2.40 16.64
N ASN A 118 -3.85 1.28 15.99
CA ASN A 118 -4.10 -0.05 16.54
C ASN A 118 -3.00 -0.44 17.53
N ASN A 119 -3.24 -0.15 18.81
CA ASN A 119 -2.40 -0.56 19.93
C ASN A 119 -2.58 -2.05 20.31
N GLY A 120 -2.89 -2.92 19.33
CA GLY A 120 -3.21 -4.33 19.54
C GLY A 120 -4.65 -4.60 19.98
N THR A 121 -5.52 -3.59 19.91
CA THR A 121 -6.93 -3.65 20.31
C THR A 121 -7.81 -4.35 19.27
N TYR A 122 -7.42 -4.32 17.99
CA TYR A 122 -8.25 -4.85 16.91
C TYR A 122 -7.49 -5.90 16.08
N ARG A 123 -8.19 -6.97 15.73
CA ARG A 123 -7.79 -7.93 14.69
C ARG A 123 -8.55 -7.58 13.40
N LEU A 124 -7.81 -7.50 12.30
CA LEU A 124 -8.35 -7.23 10.97
C LEU A 124 -8.51 -8.56 10.24
N LEU A 125 -9.70 -8.84 9.71
CA LEU A 125 -9.95 -10.00 8.84
C LEU A 125 -10.62 -9.50 7.57
N CYS A 126 -10.09 -9.87 6.41
CA CYS A 126 -10.80 -9.73 5.16
C CYS A 126 -11.32 -11.10 4.75
N THR A 127 -12.64 -11.19 4.60
CA THR A 127 -13.30 -12.35 3.98
C THR A 127 -13.83 -11.90 2.64
N TYR A 128 -13.52 -12.63 1.58
CA TYR A 128 -14.03 -12.32 0.25
C TYR A 128 -14.34 -13.62 -0.49
N ASP A 129 -15.35 -13.58 -1.34
CA ASP A 129 -15.78 -14.68 -2.21
C ASP A 129 -16.11 -14.15 -3.61
N SER A 130 -16.75 -14.99 -4.43
CA SER A 130 -17.15 -14.63 -5.80
C SER A 130 -18.32 -13.65 -5.87
N GLU A 131 -18.89 -13.21 -4.75
CA GLU A 131 -20.08 -12.34 -4.72
C GLU A 131 -19.87 -11.08 -3.87
N SER A 132 -18.95 -11.12 -2.90
CA SER A 132 -18.78 -10.07 -1.91
C SER A 132 -17.35 -9.95 -1.40
N VAL A 133 -16.95 -8.71 -1.08
CA VAL A 133 -15.76 -8.41 -0.26
C VAL A 133 -16.25 -7.85 1.06
N LEU A 134 -16.03 -8.59 2.15
CA LEU A 134 -16.38 -8.19 3.50
C LEU A 134 -15.12 -7.98 4.34
N LEU A 135 -14.80 -6.71 4.60
CA LEU A 135 -13.83 -6.36 5.63
C LEU A 135 -14.50 -6.50 7.01
N ARG A 136 -14.06 -7.48 7.81
CA ARG A 136 -14.54 -7.72 9.16
C ARG A 136 -13.48 -7.26 10.18
N LEU A 137 -13.87 -6.30 11.02
CA LEU A 137 -13.08 -5.84 12.14
C LEU A 137 -13.48 -6.62 13.40
N TYR A 138 -12.54 -7.38 13.97
CA TYR A 138 -12.76 -8.07 15.23
C TYR A 138 -12.08 -7.31 16.36
N LEU A 139 -12.87 -6.85 17.33
CA LEU A 139 -12.32 -6.38 18.60
C LEU A 139 -11.61 -7.54 19.29
N LYS A 140 -10.35 -7.34 19.70
CA LYS A 140 -9.67 -8.28 20.58
C LYS A 140 -10.35 -8.16 21.95
N THR A 141 -11.24 -9.09 22.27
CA THR A 141 -11.77 -9.21 23.63
C THR A 141 -10.61 -9.60 24.56
N PRO A 142 -10.39 -8.88 25.68
CA PRO A 142 -9.44 -9.31 26.68
C PRO A 142 -9.96 -10.64 27.27
N PHE A 143 -9.25 -11.72 26.98
CA PHE A 143 -9.33 -12.96 27.74
C PHE A 143 -8.18 -12.96 28.75
#